data_AF-A0A840SZP6-F1
#
_entry.id   AF-A0A840SZP6-F1
#
_cell.length_a   1.000
_cell.length_b   1.000
_cell.length_c   1.000
_cell.angle_alpha   90.00
_cell.angle_beta   90.00
_cell.angle_gamma   90.00
#
_symmetry.space_group_name_H-M   'P 1'
#
loop_
_entity.id
_entity.type
_entity.pdbx_description
1 polymer ?
#
loop_
_entity_poly.entity_id
_entity_poly.type
_entity_poly.pdbx_seq_one_letter_code
_entity_poly.pdbx_strand_id
1 'polypeptide(L)'
;MIDFTAWSHPVLAVTCPSCGRRAGVMCRRPSGHKAADFHVRRKAEADRHFIDRHGADASIERTGNGWRIDPQGRLRKDEAP
;
A
#
# COMPACT_ATOMS: atom_id res chain seq x y z
N MET A 1 6.72 10.95 7.93
CA MET A 1 6.04 9.69 8.37
C MET A 1 5.12 9.26 7.24
N ILE A 2 5.14 7.98 6.85
CA ILE A 2 4.29 7.44 5.78
C ILE A 2 2.93 7.07 6.38
N ASP A 3 1.85 7.57 5.79
CA ASP A 3 0.47 7.23 6.17
C ASP A 3 -0.18 6.38 5.07
N PHE A 4 -0.42 5.11 5.39
CA PHE A 4 -1.05 4.12 4.51
C PHE A 4 -2.57 4.28 4.39
N THR A 5 -3.18 5.12 5.22
CA THR A 5 -4.63 5.35 5.28
C THR A 5 -5.06 6.67 4.66
N ALA A 6 -4.13 7.58 4.39
CA ALA A 6 -4.38 8.91 3.85
C ALA A 6 -4.88 8.94 2.38
N TRP A 7 -4.73 7.84 1.64
CA TRP A 7 -4.96 7.82 0.19
C TRP A 7 -5.99 6.77 -0.23
N SER A 8 -6.46 6.87 -1.48
CA SER A 8 -7.42 5.94 -2.05
C SER A 8 -6.92 4.49 -2.10
N HIS A 9 -5.60 4.26 -2.06
CA HIS A 9 -5.00 2.94 -1.97
C HIS A 9 -3.69 3.00 -1.16
N PRO A 10 -3.38 2.03 -0.28
CA PRO A 10 -2.19 2.06 0.60
C PRO A 10 -0.87 2.13 -0.16
N VAL A 11 -0.80 1.49 -1.33
CA VAL A 11 0.37 1.54 -2.23
C VAL A 11 0.74 2.97 -2.67
N LEU A 12 -0.19 3.92 -2.58
CA LEU A 12 0.10 5.33 -2.85
C LEU A 12 0.85 6.04 -1.73
N ALA A 13 1.00 5.43 -0.55
CA ALA A 13 1.69 6.06 0.57
C ALA A 13 3.19 6.30 0.30
N VAL A 14 3.76 5.57 -0.66
CA VAL A 14 5.17 5.67 -1.07
C VAL A 14 5.33 6.25 -2.47
N THR A 15 6.49 6.82 -2.76
CA THR A 15 6.90 7.21 -4.12
C THR A 15 7.14 5.95 -4.97
N CYS A 16 6.82 6.00 -6.26
CA CYS A 16 7.06 4.89 -7.17
C CYS A 16 8.52 4.85 -7.64
N PRO A 17 9.32 3.80 -7.33
CA PRO A 17 10.71 3.71 -7.79
C PRO A 17 10.83 3.55 -9.32
N SER A 18 9.80 3.02 -9.98
CA SER A 18 9.81 2.78 -11.43
C SER A 18 9.55 4.03 -12.28
N CYS A 19 8.74 4.97 -11.79
CA CYS A 19 8.35 6.15 -12.58
C CYS A 19 8.45 7.49 -11.84
N GLY A 20 9.04 7.48 -10.64
CA GLY A 20 9.31 8.68 -9.82
C GLY A 20 8.08 9.39 -9.27
N ARG A 21 6.87 8.87 -9.50
CA ARG A 21 5.64 9.56 -9.09
C ARG A 21 5.50 9.55 -7.57
N ARG A 22 5.26 10.74 -7.01
CA ARG A 22 5.12 10.98 -5.56
C ARG A 22 3.96 10.21 -4.93
N ALA A 23 3.97 10.17 -3.60
CA ALA A 23 2.86 9.66 -2.79
C ALA A 23 1.52 10.33 -3.15
N GLY A 24 0.42 9.59 -3.03
CA GLY A 24 -0.94 10.02 -3.40
C GLY A 24 -1.24 10.06 -4.90
N VAL A 25 -0.24 9.91 -5.78
CA VAL A 25 -0.43 10.05 -7.23
C VAL A 25 -0.32 8.70 -7.95
N MET A 26 -1.31 8.38 -8.78
CA MET A 26 -1.34 7.15 -9.58
C MET A 26 -0.12 7.00 -10.49
N CYS A 27 0.32 5.75 -10.66
CA CYS A 27 1.32 5.39 -11.65
C CYS A 27 0.77 5.66 -13.06
N ARG A 28 1.64 6.18 -13.93
CA ARG A 28 1.37 6.33 -15.37
C ARG A 28 2.31 5.41 -16.14
N ARG A 29 1.79 4.83 -17.22
CA ARG A 29 2.59 4.12 -18.21
C ARG A 29 3.44 5.14 -19.01
N PRO A 30 4.52 4.71 -19.68
CA PRO A 30 5.27 5.57 -20.59
C PRO A 30 4.40 6.26 -21.64
N SER A 31 3.32 5.60 -22.06
CA SER A 31 2.28 6.13 -22.95
C SER A 31 1.45 7.29 -22.37
N GLY A 32 1.69 7.73 -21.13
CA GLY A 32 0.96 8.80 -20.46
C GLY A 32 -0.38 8.39 -19.82
N HIS A 33 -0.97 7.26 -20.23
CA HIS A 33 -2.18 6.71 -19.63
C HIS A 33 -1.96 6.25 -18.17
N LYS A 34 -3.02 6.33 -17.35
CA LYS A 34 -3.00 5.70 -16.02
C LYS A 34 -2.70 4.21 -16.20
N ALA A 35 -1.79 3.69 -15.40
CA ALA A 35 -1.62 2.25 -15.34
C ALA A 35 -2.92 1.64 -14.76
N ALA A 36 -3.35 0.51 -15.32
CA ALA A 36 -4.51 -0.23 -14.80
C ALA A 36 -4.30 -0.68 -13.34
N ASP A 37 -3.04 -0.76 -12.93
CA ASP A 37 -2.58 -1.15 -11.60
C ASP A 37 -1.25 -0.42 -11.27
N PHE A 38 -0.76 -0.53 -10.04
CA PHE A 38 0.53 -0.01 -9.63
C PHE A 38 1.69 -0.84 -10.18
N HIS A 39 2.81 -0.18 -10.50
CA HIS A 39 4.06 -0.87 -10.78
C HIS A 39 4.44 -1.78 -9.61
N VAL A 40 4.88 -3.01 -9.93
CA VAL A 40 5.28 -4.04 -8.96
C VAL A 40 6.29 -3.50 -7.93
N ARG A 41 7.28 -2.72 -8.38
CA ARG A 41 8.27 -2.11 -7.48
C ARG A 41 7.66 -1.15 -6.47
N ARG A 42 6.56 -0.46 -6.80
CA ARG A 42 5.86 0.40 -5.85
C ARG A 42 5.09 -0.41 -4.80
N LYS A 43 4.51 -1.55 -5.20
CA LYS A 43 3.85 -2.47 -4.26
C LYS A 43 4.86 -3.02 -3.26
N ALA A 44 5.97 -3.58 -3.75
CA ALA A 44 7.04 -4.09 -2.91
C ALA A 44 7.63 -3.02 -1.97
N GLU A 45 7.78 -1.79 -2.45
CA GLU A 45 8.25 -0.66 -1.62
C GLU A 45 7.24 -0.31 -0.52
N ALA A 46 5.95 -0.27 -0.87
CA ALA A 46 4.88 -0.05 0.10
C ALA A 46 4.84 -1.16 1.16
N ASP A 47 4.94 -2.43 0.74
CA ASP A 47 4.97 -3.58 1.63
C ASP A 47 6.16 -3.53 2.59
N ARG A 48 7.36 -3.21 2.08
CA ARG A 48 8.56 -3.06 2.91
C ARG A 48 8.37 -1.99 3.97
N HIS A 49 7.90 -0.79 3.59
CA HIS A 49 7.65 0.28 4.55
C HIS A 49 6.51 -0.03 5.52
N PHE A 50 5.51 -0.79 5.09
CA PHE A 50 4.41 -1.20 5.94
C PHE A 50 4.91 -2.17 7.03
N ILE A 51 5.67 -3.20 6.64
CA ILE A 51 6.25 -4.19 7.56
C ILE A 51 7.23 -3.53 8.52
N ASP A 52 8.13 -2.68 8.02
CA ASP A 52 9.09 -1.94 8.86
C ASP A 52 8.39 -1.09 9.93
N ARG A 53 7.23 -0.50 9.59
CA ARG A 53 6.50 0.40 10.48
C ARG A 53 5.55 -0.31 11.44
N HIS A 54 4.87 -1.36 10.98
CA HIS A 54 3.74 -1.99 11.66
C HIS A 54 4.00 -3.44 12.09
N GLY A 55 5.10 -4.04 11.64
CA GLY A 55 5.41 -5.45 11.86
C GLY A 55 4.86 -6.36 10.76
N ALA A 56 5.42 -7.57 10.65
CA ALA A 56 5.02 -8.55 9.65
C ALA A 56 3.59 -9.09 9.88
N ASP A 57 3.14 -9.07 11.13
CA ASP A 57 1.82 -9.58 11.57
C ASP A 57 0.67 -8.60 11.33
N ALA A 58 1.01 -7.35 11.02
CA ALA A 58 0.01 -6.35 10.72
C ALA A 58 -0.66 -6.62 9.37
N SER A 59 -1.94 -6.26 9.29
CA SER A 59 -2.69 -6.21 8.04
C SER A 59 -3.28 -4.81 7.84
N ILE A 60 -3.58 -4.49 6.60
CA ILE A 60 -4.34 -3.30 6.23
C ILE A 60 -5.54 -3.73 5.41
N GLU A 61 -6.72 -3.27 5.83
CA GLU A 61 -7.99 -3.72 5.29
C GLU A 61 -8.81 -2.54 4.81
N ARG A 62 -9.55 -2.77 3.72
CA ARG A 62 -10.48 -1.78 3.19
C ARG A 62 -11.70 -1.70 4.10
N THR A 63 -11.98 -0.50 4.59
CA THR A 63 -13.24 -0.19 5.29
C THR A 63 -14.18 0.52 4.32
N GLY A 64 -15.42 0.81 4.75
CA GLY A 64 -16.43 1.44 3.88
C GLY A 64 -15.92 2.67 3.13
N ASN A 65 -15.21 3.57 3.83
CA ASN A 65 -14.73 4.83 3.27
C ASN A 65 -13.20 5.03 3.33
N GLY A 66 -12.43 3.98 3.63
CA GLY A 66 -10.99 4.13 3.81
C GLY A 66 -10.24 2.84 4.08
N TRP A 67 -9.19 2.97 4.88
CA TRP A 67 -8.31 1.87 5.23
C TRP A 67 -8.09 1.84 6.74
N ARG A 68 -8.05 0.64 7.30
CA ARG A 68 -7.75 0.42 8.72
C ARG A 68 -6.59 -0.54 8.83
N ILE A 69 -5.65 -0.21 9.72
CA ILE A 69 -4.51 -1.07 10.05
C ILE A 69 -4.89 -1.88 11.29
N ASP A 70 -4.76 -3.20 11.19
CA ASP A 70 -4.86 -4.12 12.33
C ASP A 70 -3.47 -4.69 12.62
N PRO A 71 -2.81 -4.32 13.74
CA PRO A 71 -1.48 -4.79 14.08
C PRO A 71 -1.33 -6.31 14.21
N GLN A 72 -2.43 -7.04 14.42
CA GLN A 72 -2.43 -8.51 14.55
C GLN A 72 -3.28 -9.18 13.46
N GLY A 73 -3.64 -8.44 12.42
CA GLY A 73 -4.65 -8.87 11.47
C GLY A 73 -4.22 -10.07 10.61
N ARG A 74 -2.93 -10.39 10.50
CA ARG A 74 -2.48 -11.65 9.86
C ARG A 74 -2.60 -12.84 10.80
N LEU A 75 -2.14 -12.73 12.05
CA LEU A 75 -2.26 -13.80 13.05
C LEU A 75 -3.71 -14.27 13.20
N ARG A 76 -4.66 -13.33 13.24
CA ARG A 76 -6.10 -13.65 13.34
C ARG A 76 -6.67 -14.31 12.08
N LYS A 77 -6.08 -14.09 10.91
CA LYS A 77 -6.51 -14.74 9.66
C LYS A 77 -5.97 -16.15 9.56
N ASP A 78 -4.76 -16.38 10.04
CA ASP A 78 -4.13 -17.70 10.05
C ASP A 78 -4.77 -18.64 11.09
N GLU A 79 -5.49 -18.09 12.09
CA GLU A 79 -6.24 -18.84 13.11
C GLU A 79 -7.71 -19.11 12.74
N ALA A 80 -8.21 -18.53 11.64
CA ALA A 80 -9.58 -18.78 11.18
C ALA A 80 -9.68 -20.17 10.50
N PRO A 81 -10.59 -21.07 10.95
CA PRO A 81 -10.75 -22.41 10.39
C PRO A 81 -11.36 -22.44 8.98
#